data_AF-A0A858XMR4-F1
#
_entry.id   AF-A0A858XMR4-F1
#
_cell.length_a   1.000
_cell.length_b   1.000
_cell.length_c   1.000
_cell.angle_alpha   90.00
_cell.angle_beta   90.00
_cell.angle_gamma   90.00
#
_symmetry.space_group_name_H-M   'P 1'
#
loop_
_entity.id
_entity.type
_entity.pdbx_description
1 polymer ?
#
loop_
_entity_poly.entity_id
_entity_poly.type
_entity_poly.pdbx_seq_one_letter_code
_entity_poly.pdbx_strand_id
1 'polypeptide(L)'
;MNINFLGPVFPTDCFTQMAFVEILNIILTSNNIMDVNRRLIGRNVNPAFGSLSGHFRWSYSDNHFTLWQRMEYNSPVCFRQRIFSIHFGMLASRDREKDSLTFN
;
A
#
# COMPACT_ATOMS: atom_id res chain seq x y z
N MET A 1 -9.42 4.02 10.71
CA MET A 1 -9.28 3.25 9.45
C MET A 1 -9.16 1.76 9.79
N ASN A 2 -9.95 0.89 9.15
CA ASN A 2 -9.85 -0.56 9.32
C ASN A 2 -9.31 -1.18 8.02
N ILE A 3 -8.24 -1.97 8.10
CA ILE A 3 -7.63 -2.66 6.95
C ILE A 3 -7.90 -4.15 7.11
N ASN A 4 -8.68 -4.71 6.20
CA ASN A 4 -8.94 -6.14 6.18
C ASN A 4 -7.83 -6.85 5.42
N PHE A 5 -7.00 -7.60 6.15
CA PHE A 5 -6.00 -8.48 5.56
C PHE A 5 -6.68 -9.73 4.99
N LEU A 6 -6.52 -9.91 3.69
CA LEU A 6 -7.09 -11.01 2.92
C LEU A 6 -6.11 -12.18 2.82
N GLY A 7 -4.82 -11.98 3.09
CA GLY A 7 -3.78 -13.01 3.01
C GLY A 7 -2.49 -12.57 3.71
N PRO A 8 -1.56 -13.51 3.95
CA PRO A 8 -0.28 -13.21 4.60
C PRO A 8 0.70 -12.56 3.63
N VAL A 9 1.79 -12.02 4.19
CA VAL A 9 3.00 -11.66 3.44
C VAL A 9 4.01 -12.80 3.63
N PHE A 10 4.43 -13.41 2.53
CA PHE A 10 5.42 -14.49 2.53
C PHE A 10 6.85 -13.91 2.55
N PRO A 11 7.81 -14.55 3.21
CA PRO A 11 9.21 -14.10 3.20
C PRO A 11 9.91 -14.54 1.91
N THR A 12 9.59 -13.90 0.78
CA THR A 12 10.18 -14.23 -0.54
C THR A 12 11.63 -13.78 -0.67
N ASP A 13 12.03 -12.74 0.06
CA ASP A 13 13.41 -12.31 0.23
C ASP A 13 13.61 -11.59 1.58
N CYS A 14 14.84 -11.17 1.89
CA CYS A 14 15.20 -10.52 3.14
C CYS A 14 14.61 -9.11 3.34
N PHE A 15 14.05 -8.50 2.29
CA PHE A 15 13.53 -7.14 2.31
C PHE A 15 12.01 -7.05 2.14
N THR A 16 11.35 -8.14 1.75
CA THR A 16 9.90 -8.17 1.49
C THR A 16 9.08 -7.58 2.65
N GLN A 17 9.43 -7.91 3.89
CA GLN A 17 8.74 -7.38 5.08
C GLN A 17 8.96 -5.88 5.25
N MET A 18 10.18 -5.39 4.99
CA MET A 18 10.51 -3.97 5.09
C MET A 18 9.76 -3.15 4.04
N ALA A 19 9.74 -3.63 2.79
CA ALA A 19 8.97 -3.02 1.71
C ALA A 19 7.47 -3.01 2.00
N PHE A 20 6.94 -4.08 2.60
CA PHE A 20 5.54 -4.13 3.02
C PHE A 20 5.22 -3.09 4.09
N VAL A 21 6.06 -2.97 5.12
CA VAL A 21 5.90 -1.99 6.19
C VAL A 21 5.95 -0.56 5.64
N GLU A 22 6.82 -0.27 4.67
CA GLU A 22 6.87 1.04 4.01
C GLU A 22 5.55 1.36 3.29
N ILE A 23 4.99 0.40 2.52
CA ILE A 23 3.69 0.57 1.86
C ILE A 23 2.58 0.79 2.89
N LEU A 24 2.58 0.00 3.97
CA LEU A 24 1.59 0.12 5.03
C LEU A 24 1.70 1.49 5.72
N ASN A 25 2.90 1.96 6.02
CA ASN A 25 3.14 3.29 6.58
C ASN A 25 2.68 4.40 5.64
N ILE A 26 2.90 4.28 4.34
CA ILE A 26 2.38 5.23 3.35
C ILE A 26 0.86 5.29 3.44
N ILE A 27 0.18 4.15 3.43
CA ILE A 27 -1.29 4.09 3.54
C ILE A 27 -1.78 4.68 4.87
N LEU A 28 -1.14 4.30 5.97
CA LEU A 28 -1.51 4.73 7.32
C LEU A 28 -1.14 6.18 7.63
N THR A 29 -0.30 6.85 6.85
CA THR A 29 0.07 8.25 7.06
C THR A 29 -0.45 9.20 5.99
N SER A 30 -1.04 8.67 4.93
CA SER A 30 -1.66 9.46 3.87
C SER A 30 -3.06 9.91 4.27
N ASN A 31 -3.44 11.10 3.80
CA ASN A 31 -4.76 11.67 4.09
C ASN A 31 -5.84 11.13 3.15
N ASN A 32 -5.52 10.95 1.87
CA ASN A 32 -6.44 10.48 0.86
C ASN A 32 -5.72 9.60 -0.17
N ILE A 33 -6.49 9.03 -1.10
CA ILE A 33 -5.98 8.09 -2.11
C ILE A 33 -4.95 8.72 -3.06
N MET A 34 -5.08 10.01 -3.34
CA MET A 34 -4.12 10.74 -4.20
C MET A 34 -2.76 10.88 -3.50
N ASP A 35 -2.76 11.17 -2.20
CA ASP A 35 -1.54 11.23 -1.39
C ASP A 35 -0.87 9.85 -1.29
N VAL A 36 -1.65 8.77 -1.12
CA VAL A 36 -1.14 7.39 -1.20
C VAL A 36 -0.41 7.16 -2.52
N ASN A 37 -1.04 7.50 -3.65
CA ASN A 37 -0.42 7.31 -4.98
C ASN A 37 0.86 8.13 -5.13
N ARG A 38 0.83 9.41 -4.74
CA ARG A 38 2.00 10.31 -4.81
C ARG A 38 3.17 9.76 -4.00
N ARG A 39 2.90 9.29 -2.77
CA ARG A 39 3.93 8.74 -1.88
C ARG A 39 4.44 7.39 -2.34
N LEU A 40 3.58 6.50 -2.84
CA LEU A 40 4.01 5.21 -3.41
C LEU A 40 4.96 5.42 -4.59
N ILE A 41 4.67 6.37 -5.48
CA ILE A 41 5.56 6.73 -6.60
C ILE A 41 6.85 7.36 -6.07
N GLY A 42 6.74 8.36 -5.19
CA GLY A 42 7.89 9.10 -4.67
C GLY A 42 8.86 8.26 -3.83
N ARG A 43 8.35 7.21 -3.16
CA ARG A 43 9.14 6.26 -2.38
C ARG A 43 9.30 4.91 -3.07
N ASN A 44 8.95 4.81 -4.36
CA ASN A 44 9.04 3.53 -5.06
C ASN A 44 10.47 3.02 -5.07
N VAL A 45 11.47 3.89 -5.20
CA VAL A 45 12.88 3.49 -5.23
C VAL A 45 13.51 3.73 -3.86
N ASN A 46 14.05 2.68 -3.25
CA ASN A 46 14.78 2.76 -2.00
C ASN A 46 16.20 2.15 -2.16
N PRO A 47 17.26 2.84 -1.71
CA PRO A 47 18.63 2.32 -1.77
C PRO A 47 18.86 1.01 -1.01
N ALA A 48 18.08 0.73 0.05
CA ALA A 48 18.30 -0.43 0.92
C ALA A 48 17.67 -1.72 0.38
N PHE A 49 16.50 -1.64 -0.24
CA PHE A 49 15.70 -2.81 -0.63
C PHE A 49 15.20 -2.79 -2.08
N GLY A 50 15.70 -1.87 -2.89
CA GLY A 50 15.26 -1.70 -4.26
C GLY A 50 13.86 -1.07 -4.33
N SER A 51 13.04 -1.54 -5.26
CA SER A 51 11.74 -0.91 -5.53
C SER A 51 10.56 -1.55 -4.81
N LEU A 52 9.65 -0.74 -4.26
CA LEU A 52 8.37 -1.23 -3.70
C LEU A 52 7.59 -2.02 -4.76
N SER A 53 7.56 -1.51 -5.99
CA SER A 53 6.91 -2.15 -7.14
C SER A 53 7.55 -3.47 -7.57
N GLY A 54 8.80 -3.71 -7.16
CA GLY A 54 9.52 -4.94 -7.41
C GLY A 54 9.13 -6.05 -6.45
N HIS A 55 8.69 -5.71 -5.23
CA HIS A 55 8.19 -6.67 -4.25
C HIS A 55 6.67 -6.85 -4.33
N PHE A 56 5.95 -5.75 -4.56
CA PHE A 56 4.50 -5.72 -4.54
C PHE A 56 3.95 -5.11 -5.82
N ARG A 57 2.75 -5.56 -6.20
CA ARG A 57 1.94 -4.92 -7.22
C ARG A 57 0.74 -4.28 -6.54
N TRP A 58 0.45 -3.02 -6.89
CA TRP A 58 -0.79 -2.37 -6.47
C TRP A 58 -1.64 -1.96 -7.65
N SER A 59 -2.94 -1.81 -7.42
CA SER A 59 -3.86 -1.29 -8.43
C SER A 59 -5.01 -0.50 -7.79
N TYR A 60 -5.60 0.37 -8.62
CA TYR A 60 -6.77 1.17 -8.29
C TYR A 60 -7.90 0.69 -9.21
N SER A 61 -8.80 -0.17 -8.70
CA SER A 61 -9.92 -0.73 -9.47
C SER A 61 -11.16 -0.74 -8.59
N ASP A 62 -12.33 -0.46 -9.18
CA ASP A 62 -13.63 -0.61 -8.53
C ASP A 62 -13.72 0.11 -7.17
N ASN A 63 -13.20 1.34 -7.10
CA ASN A 63 -13.10 2.15 -5.88
C ASN A 63 -12.25 1.53 -4.75
N HIS A 64 -11.39 0.58 -5.08
CA HIS A 64 -10.48 -0.06 -4.14
C HIS A 64 -9.02 0.10 -4.53
N PHE A 65 -8.20 0.33 -3.51
CA PHE A 65 -6.77 0.10 -3.57
C PHE A 65 -6.50 -1.35 -3.19
N THR A 66 -5.75 -2.05 -4.01
CA THR A 66 -5.46 -3.47 -3.83
C THR A 66 -3.96 -3.69 -3.85
N LEU A 67 -3.48 -4.59 -2.99
CA LEU A 67 -2.07 -4.94 -2.90
C LEU A 67 -1.88 -6.46 -3.05
N TRP A 68 -0.96 -6.84 -3.94
CA TRP A 68 -0.52 -8.21 -4.14
C TRP A 68 0.99 -8.31 -3.93
N GLN A 69 1.43 -9.44 -3.40
CA GLN A 69 2.84 -9.79 -3.34
C GLN A 69 3.27 -10.49 -4.63
N ARG A 70 4.44 -10.13 -5.15
CA ARG A 70 5.09 -10.85 -6.25
C ARG A 70 5.78 -12.10 -5.73
N MET A 71 5.85 -13.13 -6.55
CA MET A 71 6.47 -14.40 -6.15
C MET A 71 7.96 -14.25 -5.85
N GLU A 72 8.63 -13.35 -6.57
CA GLU A 72 10.04 -12.99 -6.44
C GLU A 72 10.21 -11.51 -6.81
N TYR A 73 11.35 -10.92 -6.47
CA TYR A 73 11.66 -9.54 -6.83
C TYR A 73 11.58 -9.32 -8.35
N ASN A 74 10.79 -8.33 -8.77
CA ASN A 74 10.45 -8.01 -10.16
C ASN A 74 9.73 -9.13 -10.95
N SER A 75 9.28 -10.20 -10.30
CA SER A 75 8.53 -11.26 -10.98
C SER A 75 7.24 -10.71 -11.61
N PRO A 76 6.90 -11.07 -12.85
CA PRO A 76 5.63 -10.68 -13.46
C PRO A 76 4.43 -11.35 -12.79
N VAL A 77 4.66 -12.41 -12.00
CA VAL A 77 3.62 -13.21 -11.34
C VAL A 77 3.46 -12.78 -9.89
N CYS A 78 2.20 -12.67 -9.45
CA CYS A 78 1.84 -12.42 -8.07
C CYS A 78 1.20 -13.67 -7.44
N PHE A 79 1.26 -13.76 -6.11
CA PHE A 79 0.43 -14.70 -5.38
C PHE A 79 -1.05 -14.46 -5.72
N ARG A 80 -1.82 -15.54 -5.83
CA ARG A 80 -3.25 -15.49 -6.20
C ARG A 80 -4.07 -14.66 -5.20
N GLN A 81 -3.71 -14.74 -3.93
CA GLN A 81 -4.38 -14.02 -2.86
C GLN A 81 -3.86 -12.58 -2.75
N ARG A 82 -4.79 -11.63 -2.62
CA ARG A 82 -4.46 -10.24 -2.25
C ARG A 82 -4.01 -10.21 -0.80
N ILE A 83 -3.10 -9.29 -0.47
CA ILE A 83 -2.75 -9.04 0.94
C ILE A 83 -3.88 -8.25 1.60
N PHE A 84 -4.39 -7.22 0.92
CA PHE A 84 -5.58 -6.48 1.36
C PHE A 84 -6.25 -5.73 0.21
N SER A 85 -7.45 -5.24 0.48
CA SER A 85 -8.24 -4.35 -0.37
C SER A 85 -8.85 -3.24 0.47
N ILE A 86 -8.61 -1.97 0.10
CA ILE A 86 -9.03 -0.79 0.88
C ILE A 86 -9.95 0.06 0.00
N HIS A 87 -11.19 0.25 0.45
CA HIS A 87 -12.14 1.13 -0.23
C HIS A 87 -11.73 2.60 -0.12
N PHE A 88 -11.80 3.37 -1.21
CA PHE A 88 -11.40 4.78 -1.23
C PHE A 88 -12.19 5.64 -0.24
N GLY A 89 -13.46 5.32 0.01
CA GLY A 89 -14.27 6.00 1.01
C GLY A 89 -13.67 5.95 2.42
N MET A 90 -12.96 4.88 2.79
CA MET A 90 -12.27 4.82 4.08
C MET A 90 -11.07 5.76 4.18
N LEU A 91 -10.41 6.01 3.05
CA LEU A 91 -9.32 6.99 2.97
C LEU A 91 -9.89 8.42 2.93
N ALA A 92 -10.97 8.65 2.17
CA ALA A 92 -11.61 9.95 2.05
C ALA A 92 -12.27 10.45 3.35
N SER A 93 -12.84 9.56 4.18
CA SER A 93 -13.36 9.95 5.50
C SER A 93 -12.27 10.54 6.41
N ARG A 94 -11.03 10.06 6.26
CA ARG A 94 -9.90 10.52 7.06
C ARG A 94 -9.47 11.94 6.71
N ASP A 95 -9.51 12.29 5.43
CA ASP A 95 -9.26 13.65 4.94
C ASP A 95 -10.22 14.63 5.65
N ARG A 96 -11.52 14.28 5.69
CA ARG A 96 -12.56 15.08 6.34
C ARG A 96 -12.40 15.20 7.86
N GLU A 97 -12.07 14.10 8.55
CA GLU A 97 -11.84 14.14 10.01
C GLU A 97 -10.70 15.09 10.38
N LYS A 98 -9.60 15.07 9.63
CA LYS A 98 -8.47 15.98 9.87
C LYS A 98 -8.84 17.44 9.63
N ASP A 99 -9.52 17.72 8.52
CA ASP A 99 -9.98 19.09 8.23
C ASP A 99 -10.86 19.61 9.38
N SER A 100 -11.78 18.78 9.89
CA SER A 100 -12.64 19.17 11.03
C SER A 100 -11.89 19.45 12.34
N LEU A 101 -10.71 18.82 12.55
CA LEU A 101 -9.85 19.06 13.71
C LEU A 101 -9.00 20.33 13.56
N THR A 102 -8.71 20.76 12.33
CA THR A 102 -7.96 22.00 12.07
C THR A 102 -8.81 23.28 12.11
N PHE A 103 -10.15 23.14 12.05
CA PHE A 103 -11.09 24.26 12.11
C PHE A 103 -11.66 24.52 13.52
N ASN A 104 -11.10 23.91 14.58
CA ASN A 104 -11.44 24.16 15.98
C ASN A 104 -10.26 24.75 16.76
#